data_AF-A0A920JXM7-F1
#
_entry.id   AF-A0A920JXM7-F1
#
_cell.length_a   1.000
_cell.length_b   1.000
_cell.length_c   1.000
_cell.angle_alpha   90.00
_cell.angle_beta   90.00
_cell.angle_gamma   90.00
#
_symmetry.space_group_name_H-M   'P 1'
#
loop_
_entity.id
_entity.type
_entity.pdbx_description
1 polymer ?
#
loop_
_entity_poly.entity_id
_entity_poly.type
_entity_poly.pdbx_seq_one_letter_code
_entity_poly.pdbx_strand_id
1 'polypeptide(L)'
;MKKINRRTFLSGIGSSLAFLCINSSAAAKKTSIEQSGLAEVFKDRFRIGTAISSDTLVNNNSRLLRLIAREFNTITAENDMKWEMIRPSLDNWNWEVADKFVEYGLENQMLMVGHALVWHAQIPDAVFFRNGKPKSKNEMLRIMENHVGTVVDRYKHAISVWDVVNEAIDNNKWRQTNWYKQIGNEYFEKAFALAREADPSAHLIYNDYGMDNPDKQDFLLLAIRRLKSKGIKVDGVGMQLHAALDGPSAKQVENAIVKFHKAGLQVHITEMDLDVLPKVDDYSGAEISTNYQYDERLNPYTEGLPDHIAKLHTKRYTELFEVFVKHSDKVARVSTWGTVDSESWKNGWPVKGRTNYPLLFDRNYSPKEAYHSIINLAS
;
A
#
# COMPACT_ATOMS: atom_id res chain seq x y z
N MET A 1 -12.87 -16.59 69.71
CA MET A 1 -12.46 -17.22 68.44
C MET A 1 -13.70 -17.53 67.60
N LYS A 2 -13.93 -16.81 66.50
CA LYS A 2 -15.06 -17.06 65.59
C LYS A 2 -14.78 -18.35 64.78
N LYS A 3 -15.66 -19.35 64.90
CA LYS A 3 -15.60 -20.61 64.12
C LYS A 3 -15.82 -20.28 62.65
N ILE A 4 -14.77 -20.43 61.84
CA ILE A 4 -14.85 -20.35 60.37
C ILE A 4 -15.52 -21.64 59.88
N ASN A 5 -16.67 -21.50 59.21
CA ASN A 5 -17.42 -22.60 58.63
C ASN A 5 -16.74 -23.04 57.31
N ARG A 6 -16.48 -24.35 57.14
CA ARG A 6 -15.88 -24.96 55.94
C ARG A 6 -16.59 -24.57 54.63
N ARG A 7 -17.90 -24.29 54.68
CA ARG A 7 -18.68 -23.87 53.50
C ARG A 7 -18.39 -22.44 53.02
N THR A 8 -17.98 -21.54 53.92
CA THR A 8 -17.68 -20.13 53.56
C THR A 8 -16.25 -19.96 53.02
N PHE A 9 -15.35 -20.90 53.34
CA PHE A 9 -13.97 -20.90 52.83
C PHE A 9 -13.89 -21.40 51.38
N LEU A 10 -14.71 -22.38 51.00
CA LEU A 10 -14.71 -22.97 49.66
C LEU A 10 -15.40 -22.08 48.60
N SER A 11 -16.37 -21.24 48.99
CA SER A 11 -17.03 -20.30 48.08
C SER A 11 -16.20 -19.06 47.75
N GLY A 12 -15.23 -18.70 48.60
CA GLY A 12 -14.32 -17.57 48.32
C GLY A 12 -13.17 -17.93 47.38
N ILE A 13 -12.69 -19.17 47.42
CA ILE A 13 -11.54 -19.63 46.63
C ILE A 13 -11.92 -19.85 45.15
N GLY A 14 -13.13 -20.34 44.87
CA GLY A 14 -13.61 -20.58 43.50
C GLY A 14 -13.75 -19.29 42.67
N SER A 15 -14.28 -18.22 43.27
CA SER A 15 -14.44 -16.94 42.58
C SER A 15 -13.11 -16.22 42.36
N SER A 16 -12.16 -16.30 43.31
CA SER A 16 -10.84 -15.67 43.16
C SER A 16 -9.94 -16.38 42.13
N LEU A 17 -10.01 -17.73 42.04
CA LEU A 17 -9.27 -18.49 41.03
C LEU A 17 -9.84 -18.31 39.62
N ALA A 18 -11.17 -18.22 39.46
CA ALA A 18 -11.79 -17.95 38.17
C ALA A 18 -11.43 -16.55 37.63
N PHE A 19 -11.42 -15.52 38.50
CA PHE A 19 -10.97 -14.17 38.12
C PHE A 19 -9.47 -14.09 37.80
N LEU A 20 -8.61 -14.82 38.52
CA LEU A 20 -7.17 -14.88 38.21
C LEU A 20 -6.88 -15.61 36.88
N CYS A 21 -7.58 -16.71 36.60
CA CYS A 21 -7.38 -17.46 35.36
C CYS A 21 -7.84 -16.68 34.12
N ILE A 22 -8.98 -15.98 34.18
CA ILE A 22 -9.49 -15.18 33.05
C ILE A 22 -8.55 -14.00 32.73
N ASN A 23 -8.02 -13.32 33.76
CA ASN A 23 -7.07 -12.22 33.58
C ASN A 23 -5.69 -12.70 33.06
N SER A 24 -5.23 -13.89 33.47
CA SER A 24 -3.97 -14.47 32.96
C SER A 24 -4.06 -14.88 31.49
N SER A 25 -5.20 -15.38 31.02
CA SER A 25 -5.39 -15.73 29.62
C SER A 25 -5.52 -14.51 28.70
N ALA A 26 -6.16 -13.43 29.15
CA ALA A 26 -6.26 -12.20 28.38
C ALA A 26 -4.89 -11.48 28.30
N ALA A 27 -4.14 -11.43 29.40
CA ALA A 27 -2.79 -10.89 29.43
C ALA A 27 -1.83 -11.75 28.59
N ALA A 28 -1.87 -13.08 28.69
CA ALA A 28 -1.02 -13.97 27.89
C ALA A 28 -1.38 -13.94 26.39
N LYS A 29 -2.67 -13.82 26.04
CA LYS A 29 -3.11 -13.63 24.64
C LYS A 29 -2.71 -12.26 24.12
N LYS A 30 -2.78 -11.20 24.94
CA LYS A 30 -2.27 -9.87 24.59
C LYS A 30 -0.74 -9.87 24.41
N THR A 31 0.00 -10.56 25.27
CA THR A 31 1.46 -10.71 25.15
C THR A 31 1.85 -11.60 23.96
N SER A 32 1.09 -12.66 23.63
CA SER A 32 1.36 -13.46 22.42
C SER A 32 1.00 -12.69 21.14
N ILE A 33 -0.07 -11.87 21.18
CA ILE A 33 -0.48 -10.95 20.11
C ILE A 33 0.54 -9.83 19.93
N GLU A 34 1.12 -9.29 21.01
CA GLU A 34 2.21 -8.30 20.96
C GLU A 34 3.56 -8.92 20.56
N GLN A 35 3.76 -10.22 20.81
CA GLN A 35 4.93 -10.97 20.32
C GLN A 35 4.80 -11.38 18.86
N SER A 36 3.58 -11.43 18.32
CA SER A 36 3.29 -11.69 16.91
C SER A 36 3.11 -10.38 16.14
N GLY A 37 3.76 -10.21 14.99
CA GLY A 37 3.61 -8.97 14.23
C GLY A 37 2.22 -8.77 13.61
N LEU A 38 1.97 -7.59 13.04
CA LEU A 38 0.66 -7.20 12.47
C LEU A 38 0.05 -8.26 11.54
N ALA A 39 0.87 -8.87 10.68
CA ALA A 39 0.44 -9.90 9.74
C ALA A 39 -0.20 -11.11 10.42
N GLU A 40 0.32 -11.56 11.56
CA GLU A 40 -0.23 -12.70 12.30
C GLU A 40 -1.53 -12.30 13.02
N VAL A 41 -1.57 -11.08 13.56
CA VAL A 41 -2.75 -10.51 14.22
C VAL A 41 -3.95 -10.43 13.27
N PHE A 42 -3.72 -10.09 12.00
CA PHE A 42 -4.77 -9.93 10.98
C PHE A 42 -4.91 -11.11 10.01
N LYS A 43 -4.25 -12.25 10.25
CA LYS A 43 -4.16 -13.36 9.28
C LYS A 43 -5.50 -13.90 8.79
N ASP A 44 -6.53 -13.89 9.65
CA ASP A 44 -7.89 -14.36 9.34
C ASP A 44 -8.79 -13.27 8.73
N ARG A 45 -8.21 -12.10 8.43
CA ARG A 45 -8.91 -10.93 7.88
C ARG A 45 -8.36 -10.55 6.52
N PHE A 46 -7.08 -10.19 6.46
CA PHE A 46 -6.41 -9.75 5.23
C PHE A 46 -4.89 -9.84 5.39
N ARG A 47 -4.17 -9.76 4.27
CA ARG A 47 -2.71 -9.62 4.26
C ARG A 47 -2.31 -8.23 4.78
N ILE A 48 -1.22 -8.16 5.53
CA ILE A 48 -0.61 -6.89 5.94
C ILE A 48 0.73 -6.77 5.22
N GLY A 49 0.94 -5.64 4.54
CA GLY A 49 2.19 -5.39 3.84
C GLY A 49 2.80 -4.03 4.06
N THR A 50 3.98 -3.86 3.47
CA THR A 50 4.72 -2.60 3.50
C THR A 50 5.56 -2.43 2.23
N ALA A 51 5.80 -1.19 1.82
CA ALA A 51 6.78 -0.89 0.77
C ALA A 51 8.21 -0.93 1.31
N ILE A 52 9.14 -1.46 0.51
CA ILE A 52 10.57 -1.49 0.82
C ILE A 52 11.30 -0.52 -0.11
N SER A 53 12.07 0.38 0.48
CA SER A 53 12.88 1.37 -0.23
C SER A 53 14.12 0.73 -0.88
N SER A 54 14.60 1.32 -1.97
CA SER A 54 15.86 0.90 -2.61
C SER A 54 17.03 0.95 -1.64
N ASP A 55 17.10 1.99 -0.80
CA ASP A 55 18.17 2.18 0.19
C ASP A 55 18.24 1.02 1.19
N THR A 56 17.07 0.57 1.68
CA THR A 56 16.98 -0.58 2.59
C THR A 56 17.61 -1.84 2.00
N LEU A 57 17.32 -2.14 0.73
CA LEU A 57 17.84 -3.33 0.04
C LEU A 57 19.31 -3.18 -0.33
N VAL A 58 19.70 -2.04 -0.90
CA VAL A 58 21.08 -1.79 -1.36
C VAL A 58 22.05 -1.77 -0.19
N ASN A 59 21.72 -1.10 0.90
CA ASN A 59 22.57 -0.99 2.08
C ASN A 59 22.38 -2.16 3.06
N ASN A 60 21.50 -3.11 2.75
CA ASN A 60 21.15 -4.23 3.63
C ASN A 60 20.86 -3.76 5.06
N ASN A 61 19.89 -2.86 5.22
CA ASN A 61 19.47 -2.36 6.52
C ASN A 61 18.82 -3.48 7.34
N SER A 62 19.66 -4.31 7.98
CA SER A 62 19.24 -5.55 8.62
C SER A 62 18.27 -5.33 9.78
N ARG A 63 18.32 -4.16 10.43
CA ARG A 63 17.36 -3.80 11.48
C ARG A 63 15.97 -3.61 10.90
N LEU A 64 15.86 -2.89 9.78
CA LEU A 64 14.59 -2.68 9.11
C LEU A 64 14.06 -3.96 8.47
N LEU A 65 14.91 -4.72 7.78
CA LEU A 65 14.54 -5.99 7.16
C LEU A 65 14.05 -7.02 8.20
N ARG A 66 14.63 -7.06 9.41
CA ARG A 66 14.09 -7.90 10.51
C ARG A 66 12.75 -7.41 11.04
N LEU A 67 12.56 -6.10 11.14
CA LEU A 67 11.28 -5.52 11.52
C LEU A 67 10.21 -5.87 10.48
N ILE A 68 10.55 -5.75 9.19
CA ILE A 68 9.64 -6.07 8.10
C ILE A 68 9.24 -7.55 8.14
N ALA A 69 10.21 -8.45 8.29
CA ALA A 69 9.99 -9.89 8.41
C ALA A 69 9.12 -10.29 9.60
N ARG A 70 9.19 -9.54 10.71
CA ARG A 70 8.33 -9.77 11.88
C ARG A 70 6.89 -9.33 11.63
N GLU A 71 6.71 -8.16 11.02
CA GLU A 71 5.43 -7.43 11.02
C GLU A 71 4.55 -7.71 9.82
N PHE A 72 5.15 -8.04 8.68
CA PHE A 72 4.45 -8.07 7.39
C PHE A 72 4.55 -9.43 6.72
N ASN A 73 3.52 -9.81 5.95
CA ASN A 73 3.51 -11.02 5.14
C ASN A 73 3.35 -10.71 3.64
N THR A 74 3.44 -9.43 3.28
CA THR A 74 3.37 -8.94 1.90
C THR A 74 4.31 -7.74 1.72
N ILE A 75 5.01 -7.67 0.60
CA ILE A 75 5.93 -6.56 0.30
C ILE A 75 5.71 -6.02 -1.11
N THR A 76 6.02 -4.73 -1.27
CA THR A 76 6.03 -4.02 -2.56
C THR A 76 7.37 -3.30 -2.70
N ALA A 77 8.01 -3.36 -3.86
CA ALA A 77 9.19 -2.53 -4.11
C ALA A 77 8.73 -1.07 -4.30
N GLU A 78 9.22 -0.13 -3.48
CA GLU A 78 8.79 1.27 -3.53
C GLU A 78 9.11 1.91 -4.90
N ASN A 79 10.28 1.57 -5.45
CA ASN A 79 10.76 2.08 -6.73
C ASN A 79 11.38 1.03 -7.64
N ASP A 80 12.01 -0.01 -7.09
CA ASP A 80 12.94 -0.88 -7.83
C ASP A 80 12.28 -1.73 -8.94
N MET A 81 10.95 -1.77 -8.99
CA MET A 81 10.19 -2.43 -10.06
C MET A 81 9.51 -1.49 -11.06
N LYS A 82 9.70 -0.17 -10.92
CA LYS A 82 9.21 0.83 -11.88
C LYS A 82 10.04 0.78 -13.17
N TRP A 83 9.45 1.26 -14.26
CA TRP A 83 10.03 1.12 -15.61
C TRP A 83 11.46 1.66 -15.68
N GLU A 84 11.75 2.89 -15.24
CA GLU A 84 13.09 3.46 -15.32
C GLU A 84 14.13 2.69 -14.49
N MET A 85 13.71 2.04 -13.41
CA MET A 85 14.60 1.28 -12.53
C MET A 85 14.95 -0.06 -13.15
N ILE A 86 13.97 -0.78 -13.70
CA ILE A 86 14.16 -2.08 -14.35
C ILE A 86 14.71 -1.94 -15.78
N ARG A 87 14.31 -0.90 -16.50
CA ARG A 87 14.60 -0.70 -17.92
C ARG A 87 14.96 0.77 -18.20
N PRO A 88 16.16 1.22 -17.78
CA PRO A 88 16.59 2.61 -17.90
C PRO A 88 16.73 3.11 -19.34
N SER A 89 16.90 2.20 -20.31
CA SER A 89 16.79 2.50 -21.74
C SER A 89 16.13 1.34 -22.48
N LEU A 90 15.70 1.56 -23.74
CA LEU A 90 15.01 0.51 -24.50
C LEU A 90 15.86 -0.75 -24.69
N ASP A 91 17.19 -0.63 -24.69
CA ASP A 91 18.12 -1.73 -24.97
C ASP A 91 18.78 -2.31 -23.71
N ASN A 92 18.57 -1.70 -22.53
CA ASN A 92 19.23 -2.10 -21.29
C ASN A 92 18.23 -2.43 -20.19
N TRP A 93 18.53 -3.49 -19.46
CA TRP A 93 17.80 -3.93 -18.28
C TRP A 93 18.69 -3.88 -17.05
N ASN A 94 18.14 -3.49 -15.91
CA ASN A 94 18.78 -3.51 -14.62
C ASN A 94 17.91 -4.33 -13.66
N TRP A 95 18.39 -5.53 -13.33
CA TRP A 95 17.66 -6.47 -12.47
C TRP A 95 18.16 -6.49 -11.04
N GLU A 96 19.28 -5.82 -10.73
CA GLU A 96 20.02 -6.08 -9.49
C GLU A 96 19.18 -5.87 -8.22
N VAL A 97 18.54 -4.71 -8.08
CA VAL A 97 17.78 -4.40 -6.86
C VAL A 97 16.40 -5.10 -6.86
N ALA A 98 15.80 -5.27 -8.03
CA ALA A 98 14.55 -6.01 -8.18
C ALA A 98 14.70 -7.51 -7.86
N ASP A 99 15.82 -8.13 -8.24
CA ASP A 99 16.15 -9.51 -7.88
C ASP A 99 16.39 -9.62 -6.37
N LYS A 100 17.12 -8.68 -5.74
CA LYS A 100 17.28 -8.63 -4.27
C LYS A 100 15.94 -8.52 -3.53
N PHE A 101 15.00 -7.74 -4.05
CA PHE A 101 13.64 -7.65 -3.52
C PHE A 101 12.94 -9.01 -3.59
N VAL A 102 13.02 -9.70 -4.72
CA VAL A 102 12.42 -11.02 -4.92
C VAL A 102 13.05 -12.07 -4.01
N GLU A 103 14.37 -12.10 -3.91
CA GLU A 103 15.12 -12.99 -3.01
C GLU A 103 14.67 -12.80 -1.55
N TYR A 104 14.64 -11.55 -1.07
CA TYR A 104 14.17 -11.26 0.29
C TYR A 104 12.72 -11.72 0.53
N GLY A 105 11.83 -11.50 -0.44
CA GLY A 105 10.44 -11.96 -0.35
C GLY A 105 10.31 -13.47 -0.30
N LEU A 106 11.08 -14.20 -1.11
CA LEU A 106 11.11 -15.67 -1.11
C LEU A 106 11.67 -16.24 0.21
N GLU A 107 12.79 -15.69 0.69
CA GLU A 107 13.43 -16.12 1.94
C GLU A 107 12.49 -15.97 3.15
N ASN A 108 11.67 -14.93 3.16
CA ASN A 108 10.73 -14.64 4.25
C ASN A 108 9.30 -15.12 3.97
N GLN A 109 9.08 -15.90 2.89
CA GLN A 109 7.78 -16.47 2.52
C GLN A 109 6.67 -15.42 2.39
N MET A 110 7.03 -14.25 1.87
CA MET A 110 6.13 -13.11 1.71
C MET A 110 5.44 -13.17 0.34
N LEU A 111 4.18 -12.72 0.30
CA LEU A 111 3.56 -12.35 -0.96
C LEU A 111 4.27 -11.11 -1.52
N MET A 112 4.63 -11.12 -2.79
CA MET A 112 5.22 -9.96 -3.44
C MET A 112 4.24 -9.33 -4.43
N VAL A 113 4.17 -8.00 -4.41
CA VAL A 113 3.38 -7.22 -5.36
C VAL A 113 4.34 -6.49 -6.31
N GLY A 114 4.19 -6.75 -7.60
CA GLY A 114 4.94 -6.04 -8.63
C GLY A 114 4.32 -4.67 -8.91
N HIS A 115 5.11 -3.62 -8.69
CA HIS A 115 4.67 -2.22 -8.78
C HIS A 115 5.68 -1.38 -9.59
N ALA A 116 5.35 -0.86 -10.77
CA ALA A 116 4.15 -1.11 -11.57
C ALA A 116 4.53 -1.26 -13.05
N LEU A 117 3.78 -2.05 -13.82
CA LEU A 117 4.14 -2.40 -15.19
C LEU A 117 3.96 -1.24 -16.17
N VAL A 118 2.88 -0.48 -16.04
CA VAL A 118 2.57 0.67 -16.90
C VAL A 118 2.16 1.86 -16.05
N TRP A 119 3.07 2.82 -15.94
CA TRP A 119 2.81 4.12 -15.30
C TRP A 119 3.25 5.25 -16.23
N HIS A 120 2.86 6.47 -15.87
CA HIS A 120 3.18 7.68 -16.63
C HIS A 120 4.40 8.41 -16.09
N ALA A 121 4.81 8.10 -14.87
CA ALA A 121 5.99 8.63 -14.22
C ALA A 121 7.07 7.55 -14.10
N GLN A 122 8.30 7.98 -13.80
CA GLN A 122 9.46 7.10 -13.63
C GLN A 122 9.66 6.15 -14.80
N ILE A 123 9.61 6.72 -16.00
CA ILE A 123 9.68 6.01 -17.28
C ILE A 123 10.54 6.84 -18.26
N PRO A 124 11.51 6.25 -18.97
CA PRO A 124 12.37 7.00 -19.88
C PRO A 124 11.58 7.63 -21.04
N ASP A 125 11.89 8.87 -21.40
CA ASP A 125 11.31 9.56 -22.57
C ASP A 125 11.49 8.77 -23.87
N ALA A 126 12.55 7.96 -23.95
CA ALA A 126 12.80 7.06 -25.06
C ALA A 126 11.67 6.04 -25.28
N VAL A 127 10.77 5.80 -24.34
CA VAL A 127 9.56 4.98 -24.58
C VAL A 127 8.59 5.69 -25.52
N PHE A 128 8.51 7.02 -25.43
CA PHE A 128 7.51 7.83 -26.13
C PHE A 128 8.06 8.54 -27.36
N PHE A 129 9.34 8.92 -27.34
CA PHE A 129 9.94 9.79 -28.34
C PHE A 129 11.17 9.17 -29.00
N ARG A 130 11.44 9.59 -30.24
CA ARG A 130 12.68 9.30 -30.98
C ARG A 130 13.13 10.58 -31.66
N ASN A 131 14.33 11.06 -31.32
CA ASN A 131 14.87 12.33 -31.83
C ASN A 131 13.88 13.50 -31.65
N GLY A 132 13.26 13.60 -30.46
CA GLY A 132 12.27 14.63 -30.12
C GLY A 132 10.89 14.47 -30.77
N LYS A 133 10.66 13.45 -31.60
CA LYS A 133 9.37 13.20 -32.26
C LYS A 133 8.60 12.06 -31.58
N PRO A 134 7.27 12.16 -31.39
CA PRO A 134 6.47 11.06 -30.87
C PRO A 134 6.62 9.80 -31.72
N LYS A 135 6.79 8.65 -31.06
CA LYS A 135 6.72 7.35 -31.71
C LYS A 135 5.31 7.05 -32.19
N SER A 136 5.20 6.16 -33.19
CA SER A 136 3.89 5.69 -33.63
C SER A 136 3.22 4.84 -32.54
N LYS A 137 1.88 4.83 -32.52
CA LYS A 137 1.09 3.95 -31.64
C LYS A 137 1.59 2.49 -31.68
N ASN A 138 1.79 1.93 -32.88
CA ASN A 138 2.22 0.55 -33.04
C ASN A 138 3.63 0.29 -32.49
N GLU A 139 4.53 1.29 -32.59
CA GLU A 139 5.87 1.19 -32.01
C GLU A 139 5.82 1.20 -30.48
N MET A 140 5.01 2.09 -29.89
CA MET A 140 4.83 2.13 -28.43
C MET A 140 4.15 0.87 -27.88
N LEU A 141 3.18 0.31 -28.60
CA LEU A 141 2.54 -0.95 -28.21
C LEU A 141 3.53 -2.13 -28.22
N ARG A 142 4.43 -2.21 -29.22
CA ARG A 142 5.50 -3.23 -29.22
C ARG A 142 6.49 -3.05 -28.08
N ILE A 143 6.81 -1.79 -27.73
CA ILE A 143 7.68 -1.50 -26.59
C ILE A 143 7.00 -1.95 -25.27
N MET A 144 5.71 -1.68 -25.12
CA MET A 144 4.91 -2.14 -23.97
C MET A 144 4.84 -3.67 -23.91
N GLU A 145 4.54 -4.34 -25.02
CA GLU A 145 4.53 -5.81 -25.13
C GLU A 145 5.85 -6.43 -24.70
N ASN A 146 6.97 -5.90 -25.22
CA ASN A 146 8.29 -6.37 -24.82
C ASN A 146 8.57 -6.08 -23.33
N HIS A 147 8.17 -4.91 -22.80
CA HIS A 147 8.40 -4.59 -21.39
C HIS A 147 7.60 -5.50 -20.46
N VAL A 148 6.26 -5.51 -20.62
CA VAL A 148 5.33 -6.28 -19.79
C VAL A 148 5.65 -7.76 -19.89
N GLY A 149 5.83 -8.28 -21.10
CA GLY A 149 6.16 -9.69 -21.32
C GLY A 149 7.47 -10.09 -20.62
N THR A 150 8.54 -9.30 -20.76
CA THR A 150 9.85 -9.63 -20.15
C THR A 150 9.80 -9.58 -18.62
N VAL A 151 9.19 -8.54 -18.05
CA VAL A 151 9.14 -8.36 -16.59
C VAL A 151 8.26 -9.43 -15.93
N VAL A 152 7.06 -9.66 -16.47
CA VAL A 152 6.15 -10.68 -15.93
C VAL A 152 6.75 -12.07 -16.13
N ASP A 153 7.32 -12.39 -17.30
CA ASP A 153 7.94 -13.70 -17.55
C ASP A 153 9.09 -14.00 -16.59
N ARG A 154 9.94 -13.00 -16.30
CA ARG A 154 11.04 -13.14 -15.34
C ARG A 154 10.52 -13.50 -13.95
N TYR A 155 9.49 -12.82 -13.47
CA TYR A 155 9.09 -12.88 -12.07
C TYR A 155 7.84 -13.70 -11.78
N LYS A 156 7.14 -14.26 -12.77
CA LYS A 156 5.90 -15.06 -12.57
C LYS A 156 6.05 -16.28 -11.66
N HIS A 157 7.28 -16.73 -11.40
CA HIS A 157 7.56 -17.80 -10.44
C HIS A 157 7.48 -17.34 -8.97
N ALA A 158 7.53 -16.02 -8.72
CA ALA A 158 7.60 -15.42 -7.39
C ALA A 158 6.50 -14.37 -7.15
N ILE A 159 6.19 -13.54 -8.16
CA ILE A 159 5.23 -12.45 -8.09
C ILE A 159 3.95 -12.86 -8.80
N SER A 160 2.87 -12.97 -8.03
CA SER A 160 1.54 -13.35 -8.51
C SER A 160 0.52 -12.21 -8.42
N VAL A 161 0.92 -11.02 -7.99
CA VAL A 161 0.06 -9.83 -7.92
C VAL A 161 0.77 -8.68 -8.62
N TRP A 162 0.09 -8.01 -9.55
CA TRP A 162 0.66 -6.92 -10.33
C TRP A 162 -0.24 -5.69 -10.34
N ASP A 163 0.34 -4.54 -10.02
CA ASP A 163 -0.21 -3.25 -10.42
C ASP A 163 0.10 -3.07 -11.92
N VAL A 164 -0.87 -3.44 -12.76
CA VAL A 164 -0.67 -3.48 -14.22
C VAL A 164 -0.65 -2.07 -14.80
N VAL A 165 -1.62 -1.25 -14.40
CA VAL A 165 -1.67 0.17 -14.76
C VAL A 165 -1.83 0.99 -13.49
N ASN A 166 -0.94 1.98 -13.33
CA ASN A 166 -0.99 2.91 -12.22
C ASN A 166 -1.48 4.31 -12.68
N GLU A 167 -2.40 4.92 -11.93
CA GLU A 167 -2.80 6.34 -12.03
C GLU A 167 -3.20 6.84 -13.44
N ALA A 168 -3.98 6.03 -14.17
CA ALA A 168 -4.44 6.37 -15.52
C ALA A 168 -5.54 7.44 -15.58
N ILE A 169 -6.12 7.82 -14.43
CA ILE A 169 -7.31 8.66 -14.34
C ILE A 169 -6.98 9.95 -13.58
N ASP A 170 -7.38 11.08 -14.15
CA ASP A 170 -7.31 12.40 -13.52
C ASP A 170 -8.68 13.09 -13.65
N ASN A 171 -9.24 13.62 -12.56
CA ASN A 171 -10.50 14.37 -12.54
C ASN A 171 -11.63 13.73 -13.39
N ASN A 172 -11.88 12.44 -13.19
CA ASN A 172 -12.97 11.66 -13.82
C ASN A 172 -12.83 11.50 -15.34
N LYS A 173 -11.61 11.62 -15.87
CA LYS A 173 -11.26 11.38 -17.28
C LYS A 173 -9.89 10.69 -17.36
N TRP A 174 -9.55 10.21 -18.55
CA TRP A 174 -8.19 9.72 -18.79
C TRP A 174 -7.18 10.84 -18.56
N ARG A 175 -6.15 10.55 -17.77
CA ARG A 175 -5.00 11.43 -17.57
C ARG A 175 -4.33 11.66 -18.92
N GLN A 176 -3.95 12.91 -19.21
CA GLN A 176 -3.36 13.32 -20.49
C GLN A 176 -1.86 12.99 -20.59
N THR A 177 -1.53 11.72 -20.37
CA THR A 177 -0.18 11.16 -20.40
C THR A 177 0.32 10.96 -21.83
N ASN A 178 1.62 10.70 -22.01
CA ASN A 178 2.15 10.25 -23.30
C ASN A 178 1.61 8.88 -23.73
N TRP A 179 1.15 8.04 -22.80
CA TRP A 179 0.41 6.83 -23.17
C TRP A 179 -0.93 7.19 -23.82
N TYR A 180 -1.73 8.02 -23.16
CA TYR A 180 -3.06 8.36 -23.63
C TYR A 180 -3.06 9.22 -24.89
N LYS A 181 -2.21 10.25 -24.96
CA LYS A 181 -2.15 11.18 -26.11
C LYS A 181 -1.76 10.47 -27.42
N GLN A 182 -0.90 9.44 -27.35
CA GLN A 182 -0.37 8.76 -28.53
C GLN A 182 -1.15 7.48 -28.88
N ILE A 183 -1.67 6.74 -27.89
CA ILE A 183 -2.36 5.45 -28.12
C ILE A 183 -3.88 5.56 -27.93
N GLY A 184 -4.36 6.52 -27.13
CA GLY A 184 -5.73 6.54 -26.61
C GLY A 184 -5.93 5.51 -25.50
N ASN A 185 -7.15 5.28 -25.05
CA ASN A 185 -7.45 4.32 -23.98
C ASN A 185 -7.12 2.85 -24.31
N GLU A 186 -6.67 2.55 -25.53
CA GLU A 186 -6.22 1.21 -25.92
C GLU A 186 -4.93 0.79 -25.18
N TYR A 187 -4.09 1.72 -24.70
CA TYR A 187 -2.91 1.33 -23.91
C TYR A 187 -3.32 0.61 -22.62
N PHE A 188 -4.42 1.07 -22.00
CA PHE A 188 -4.98 0.48 -20.79
C PHE A 188 -5.45 -0.96 -21.05
N GLU A 189 -6.15 -1.16 -22.16
CA GLU A 189 -6.60 -2.47 -22.62
C GLU A 189 -5.44 -3.42 -22.92
N LYS A 190 -4.44 -2.93 -23.66
CA LYS A 190 -3.27 -3.73 -24.05
C LYS A 190 -2.42 -4.11 -22.84
N ALA A 191 -2.23 -3.22 -21.88
CA ALA A 191 -1.48 -3.54 -20.66
C ALA A 191 -2.08 -4.74 -19.91
N PHE A 192 -3.40 -4.74 -19.68
CA PHE A 192 -4.08 -5.87 -19.01
C PHE A 192 -4.10 -7.15 -19.86
N ALA A 193 -4.29 -7.04 -21.17
CA ALA A 193 -4.24 -8.20 -22.06
C ALA A 193 -2.86 -8.86 -22.06
N LEU A 194 -1.80 -8.04 -22.19
CA LEU A 194 -0.41 -8.51 -22.20
C LEU A 194 0.01 -9.11 -20.86
N ALA A 195 -0.36 -8.49 -19.74
CA ALA A 195 -0.06 -9.02 -18.42
C ALA A 195 -0.74 -10.38 -18.19
N ARG A 196 -2.00 -10.53 -18.63
CA ARG A 196 -2.74 -11.80 -18.54
C ARG A 196 -2.15 -12.88 -19.46
N GLU A 197 -1.69 -12.50 -20.65
CA GLU A 197 -1.04 -13.42 -21.58
C GLU A 197 0.30 -13.93 -21.02
N ALA A 198 1.09 -13.03 -20.42
CA ALA A 198 2.39 -13.38 -19.83
C ALA A 198 2.25 -14.24 -18.56
N ASP A 199 1.23 -14.00 -17.74
CA ASP A 199 0.87 -14.86 -16.61
C ASP A 199 -0.66 -14.98 -16.46
N PRO A 200 -1.25 -16.10 -16.95
CA PRO A 200 -2.68 -16.36 -16.81
C PRO A 200 -3.15 -16.50 -15.36
N SER A 201 -2.25 -16.83 -14.42
CA SER A 201 -2.57 -17.08 -13.01
C SER A 201 -2.49 -15.84 -12.11
N ALA A 202 -1.79 -14.79 -12.56
CA ALA A 202 -1.60 -13.58 -11.79
C ALA A 202 -2.91 -12.86 -11.45
N HIS A 203 -2.94 -12.23 -10.27
CA HIS A 203 -3.97 -11.30 -9.84
C HIS A 203 -3.61 -9.89 -10.34
N LEU A 204 -4.37 -9.39 -11.31
CA LEU A 204 -4.07 -8.15 -12.03
C LEU A 204 -4.91 -6.99 -11.51
N ILE A 205 -4.23 -5.95 -11.01
CA ILE A 205 -4.83 -4.81 -10.32
C ILE A 205 -4.68 -3.52 -11.15
N TYR A 206 -5.71 -2.68 -11.13
CA TYR A 206 -5.58 -1.25 -11.42
C TYR A 206 -5.33 -0.48 -10.11
N ASN A 207 -4.25 0.29 -10.01
CA ASN A 207 -3.87 0.99 -8.79
C ASN A 207 -3.91 2.52 -8.98
N ASP A 208 -4.43 3.27 -8.00
CA ASP A 208 -4.56 4.73 -8.10
C ASP A 208 -4.85 5.40 -6.74
N TYR A 209 -4.48 6.68 -6.59
CA TYR A 209 -4.92 7.52 -5.46
C TYR A 209 -6.31 8.13 -5.72
N GLY A 210 -6.92 8.69 -4.66
CA GLY A 210 -8.21 9.36 -4.76
C GLY A 210 -9.35 8.43 -5.15
N MET A 211 -9.19 7.13 -4.95
CA MET A 211 -10.23 6.11 -5.19
C MET A 211 -11.38 6.18 -4.18
N ASP A 212 -11.30 7.07 -3.20
CA ASP A 212 -12.39 7.51 -2.32
C ASP A 212 -13.33 8.56 -2.98
N ASN A 213 -12.96 9.11 -4.14
CA ASN A 213 -13.80 10.00 -4.94
C ASN A 213 -14.85 9.22 -5.77
N PRO A 214 -16.16 9.43 -5.55
CA PRO A 214 -17.23 8.69 -6.24
C PRO A 214 -17.21 8.76 -7.76
N ASP A 215 -16.90 9.93 -8.33
CA ASP A 215 -16.90 10.14 -9.78
C ASP A 215 -15.70 9.44 -10.43
N LYS A 216 -14.54 9.44 -9.76
CA LYS A 216 -13.34 8.74 -10.23
C LYS A 216 -13.58 7.23 -10.22
N GLN A 217 -14.27 6.72 -9.20
CA GLN A 217 -14.71 5.33 -9.12
C GLN A 217 -15.66 4.97 -10.29
N ASP A 218 -16.64 5.82 -10.60
CA ASP A 218 -17.59 5.54 -11.70
C ASP A 218 -16.90 5.51 -13.05
N PHE A 219 -15.96 6.43 -13.30
CA PHE A 219 -15.14 6.42 -14.50
C PHE A 219 -14.33 5.12 -14.64
N LEU A 220 -13.65 4.70 -13.56
CA LEU A 220 -12.89 3.45 -13.54
C LEU A 220 -13.78 2.24 -13.82
N LEU A 221 -14.94 2.15 -13.15
CA LEU A 221 -15.86 1.03 -13.35
C LEU A 221 -16.41 0.97 -14.78
N LEU A 222 -16.63 2.11 -15.44
CA LEU A 222 -16.97 2.15 -16.86
C LEU A 222 -15.83 1.64 -17.74
N ALA A 223 -14.58 2.02 -17.47
CA ALA A 223 -13.41 1.51 -18.18
C ALA A 223 -13.23 -0.01 -18.01
N ILE A 224 -13.35 -0.53 -16.78
CA ILE A 224 -13.25 -1.96 -16.49
C ILE A 224 -14.38 -2.75 -17.14
N ARG A 225 -15.63 -2.24 -17.14
CA ARG A 225 -16.75 -2.90 -17.86
C ARG A 225 -16.47 -3.02 -19.36
N ARG A 226 -15.82 -2.03 -19.98
CA ARG A 226 -15.42 -2.08 -21.40
C ARG A 226 -14.31 -3.11 -21.65
N LEU A 227 -13.37 -3.30 -20.73
CA LEU A 227 -12.39 -4.40 -20.83
C LEU A 227 -13.09 -5.76 -20.73
N LYS A 228 -14.00 -5.90 -19.75
CA LYS A 228 -14.78 -7.13 -19.55
C LYS A 228 -15.60 -7.51 -20.78
N SER A 229 -16.21 -6.55 -21.48
CA SER A 229 -16.96 -6.83 -22.73
C SER A 229 -16.08 -7.32 -23.88
N LYS A 230 -14.76 -7.17 -23.78
CA LYS A 230 -13.76 -7.68 -24.72
C LYS A 230 -13.08 -8.97 -24.24
N GLY A 231 -13.53 -9.55 -23.13
CA GLY A 231 -12.93 -10.75 -22.54
C GLY A 231 -11.67 -10.49 -21.71
N ILE A 232 -11.33 -9.23 -21.42
CA ILE A 232 -10.15 -8.87 -20.62
C ILE A 232 -10.59 -8.66 -19.16
N LYS A 233 -10.03 -9.47 -18.26
CA LYS A 233 -10.36 -9.45 -16.83
C LYS A 233 -9.36 -8.61 -16.04
N VAL A 234 -9.89 -7.68 -15.25
CA VAL A 234 -9.20 -7.03 -14.12
C VAL A 234 -9.70 -7.71 -12.85
N ASP A 235 -8.79 -8.17 -11.99
CA ASP A 235 -9.16 -8.95 -10.80
C ASP A 235 -9.43 -8.07 -9.57
N GLY A 236 -8.74 -6.93 -9.50
CA GLY A 236 -8.82 -6.08 -8.32
C GLY A 236 -8.57 -4.61 -8.61
N VAL A 237 -8.79 -3.82 -7.57
CA VAL A 237 -8.48 -2.39 -7.53
C VAL A 237 -7.63 -2.10 -6.31
N GLY A 238 -6.55 -1.37 -6.55
CA GLY A 238 -5.68 -0.82 -5.53
C GLY A 238 -6.11 0.60 -5.20
N MET A 239 -6.51 0.80 -3.95
CA MET A 239 -6.70 2.12 -3.37
C MET A 239 -5.40 2.50 -2.66
N GLN A 240 -4.61 3.40 -3.24
CA GLN A 240 -3.34 3.85 -2.63
C GLN A 240 -3.57 4.32 -1.19
N LEU A 241 -4.57 5.17 -1.00
CA LEU A 241 -4.96 5.73 0.30
C LEU A 241 -3.82 6.48 1.00
N HIS A 242 -3.19 7.41 0.28
CA HIS A 242 -2.40 8.47 0.89
C HIS A 242 -3.32 9.44 1.64
N ALA A 243 -3.57 9.16 2.92
CA ALA A 243 -4.49 9.91 3.74
C ALA A 243 -3.80 11.11 4.40
N ALA A 244 -4.62 11.99 4.95
CA ALA A 244 -4.23 13.06 5.86
C ALA A 244 -5.16 13.07 7.09
N LEU A 245 -4.83 13.90 8.07
CA LEU A 245 -5.63 14.03 9.30
C LEU A 245 -7.11 14.41 9.04
N ASP A 246 -7.37 15.10 7.93
CA ASP A 246 -8.68 15.66 7.56
C ASP A 246 -9.38 14.92 6.41
N GLY A 247 -8.74 13.93 5.77
CA GLY A 247 -9.36 13.22 4.65
C GLY A 247 -8.53 12.08 4.07
N PRO A 248 -9.14 11.22 3.23
CA PRO A 248 -10.58 11.13 2.97
C PRO A 248 -11.34 10.47 4.13
N SER A 249 -12.57 10.88 4.44
CA SER A 249 -13.30 10.32 5.60
C SER A 249 -13.40 8.78 5.58
N ALA A 250 -13.42 8.14 6.75
CA ALA A 250 -13.60 6.68 6.84
C ALA A 250 -14.85 6.19 6.10
N LYS A 251 -15.91 7.02 6.04
CA LYS A 251 -17.13 6.74 5.29
C LYS A 251 -16.92 6.72 3.77
N GLN A 252 -16.12 7.64 3.23
CA GLN A 252 -15.77 7.63 1.80
C GLN A 252 -14.99 6.38 1.43
N VAL A 253 -14.02 5.99 2.27
CA VAL A 253 -13.24 4.75 2.11
C VAL A 253 -14.16 3.53 2.16
N GLU A 254 -15.06 3.45 3.15
CA GLU A 254 -16.04 2.36 3.27
C GLU A 254 -16.92 2.24 2.01
N ASN A 255 -17.44 3.38 1.53
CA ASN A 255 -18.30 3.40 0.35
C ASN A 255 -17.55 2.91 -0.89
N ALA A 256 -16.28 3.31 -1.05
CA ALA A 256 -15.43 2.85 -2.15
C ALA A 256 -15.21 1.33 -2.11
N ILE A 257 -14.84 0.78 -0.96
CA ILE A 257 -14.64 -0.67 -0.76
C ILE A 257 -15.90 -1.45 -1.18
N VAL A 258 -17.07 -1.02 -0.69
CA VAL A 258 -18.34 -1.68 -1.01
C VAL A 258 -18.68 -1.56 -2.50
N LYS A 259 -18.45 -0.39 -3.11
CA LYS A 259 -18.75 -0.13 -4.53
C LYS A 259 -17.89 -1.00 -5.46
N PHE A 260 -16.59 -1.07 -5.22
CA PHE A 260 -15.68 -1.88 -6.02
C PHE A 260 -15.93 -3.38 -5.88
N HIS A 261 -16.16 -3.84 -4.65
CA HIS A 261 -16.50 -5.24 -4.42
C HIS A 261 -17.80 -5.65 -5.12
N LYS A 262 -18.84 -4.81 -5.08
CA LYS A 262 -20.10 -5.03 -5.83
C LYS A 262 -19.89 -5.10 -7.35
N ALA A 263 -18.84 -4.48 -7.88
CA ALA A 263 -18.47 -4.58 -9.29
C ALA A 263 -17.68 -5.86 -9.64
N GLY A 264 -17.40 -6.71 -8.65
CA GLY A 264 -16.66 -7.96 -8.82
C GLY A 264 -15.14 -7.80 -8.76
N LEU A 265 -14.64 -6.70 -8.16
CA LEU A 265 -13.22 -6.44 -7.98
C LEU A 265 -12.82 -6.72 -6.53
N GLN A 266 -11.72 -7.44 -6.33
CA GLN A 266 -11.12 -7.56 -5.01
C GLN A 266 -10.43 -6.24 -4.63
N VAL A 267 -10.63 -5.76 -3.40
CA VAL A 267 -10.08 -4.47 -2.97
C VAL A 267 -8.75 -4.67 -2.25
N HIS A 268 -7.77 -3.83 -2.57
CA HIS A 268 -6.49 -3.75 -1.89
C HIS A 268 -6.27 -2.31 -1.44
N ILE A 269 -5.88 -2.12 -0.17
CA ILE A 269 -5.30 -0.85 0.28
C ILE A 269 -3.79 -0.98 0.07
N THR A 270 -3.22 -0.16 -0.80
CA THR A 270 -1.92 -0.49 -1.43
C THR A 270 -0.75 0.33 -0.93
N GLU A 271 -0.97 1.59 -0.54
CA GLU A 271 0.07 2.57 -0.28
C GLU A 271 -0.27 3.48 0.92
N MET A 272 -0.89 2.90 1.95
CA MET A 272 -1.42 3.69 3.06
C MET A 272 -0.32 4.42 3.81
N ASP A 273 -0.49 5.72 3.92
CA ASP A 273 0.26 6.59 4.81
C ASP A 273 -0.68 7.70 5.32
N LEU A 274 -0.26 8.41 6.36
CA LEU A 274 -1.07 9.46 6.97
C LEU A 274 -0.29 10.75 7.15
N ASP A 275 -0.40 11.68 6.20
CA ASP A 275 0.24 12.99 6.31
C ASP A 275 -0.32 13.76 7.52
N VAL A 276 0.56 14.13 8.44
CA VAL A 276 0.24 14.91 9.65
C VAL A 276 0.72 16.35 9.57
N LEU A 277 1.42 16.73 8.50
CA LEU A 277 1.95 18.08 8.34
C LEU A 277 0.91 19.03 7.75
N PRO A 278 1.06 20.34 7.95
CA PRO A 278 0.24 21.34 7.27
C PRO A 278 0.29 21.17 5.75
N LYS A 279 -0.88 21.29 5.11
CA LYS A 279 -1.02 21.21 3.65
C LYS A 279 -0.54 22.49 2.98
N VAL A 280 -0.16 22.36 1.71
CA VAL A 280 0.02 23.50 0.80
C VAL A 280 -1.26 23.69 0.01
N ASP A 281 -1.87 24.87 0.04
CA ASP A 281 -3.02 25.26 -0.80
C ASP A 281 -4.16 24.22 -0.88
N ASP A 282 -4.56 23.64 0.26
CA ASP A 282 -5.56 22.56 0.39
C ASP A 282 -5.28 21.27 -0.41
N TYR A 283 -4.08 21.13 -0.96
CA TYR A 283 -3.68 19.95 -1.72
C TYR A 283 -3.64 18.69 -0.84
N SER A 284 -4.31 17.64 -1.30
CA SER A 284 -4.20 16.29 -0.76
C SER A 284 -4.13 15.28 -1.91
N GLY A 285 -3.14 14.39 -1.89
CA GLY A 285 -2.93 13.41 -2.96
C GLY A 285 -1.50 12.88 -3.04
N ALA A 286 -1.17 12.34 -4.22
CA ALA A 286 0.12 11.74 -4.57
C ALA A 286 0.59 12.09 -5.99
N GLU A 287 0.12 13.21 -6.55
CA GLU A 287 0.51 13.70 -7.88
C GLU A 287 2.01 14.04 -7.92
N ILE A 288 2.82 13.12 -8.43
CA ILE A 288 4.28 13.22 -8.41
C ILE A 288 4.87 14.51 -9.00
N SER A 289 4.14 15.19 -9.90
CA SER A 289 4.58 16.45 -10.50
C SER A 289 4.49 17.67 -9.57
N THR A 290 3.81 17.59 -8.42
CA THR A 290 3.74 18.71 -7.48
C THR A 290 5.07 18.90 -6.73
N ASN A 291 5.58 20.12 -6.74
CA ASN A 291 6.78 20.51 -6.01
C ASN A 291 6.64 21.94 -5.51
N TYR A 292 6.64 22.13 -4.20
CA TYR A 292 6.50 23.43 -3.56
C TYR A 292 7.80 23.84 -2.85
N GLN A 293 8.04 25.15 -2.78
CA GLN A 293 9.18 25.66 -2.04
C GLN A 293 9.03 25.37 -0.54
N TYR A 294 10.17 25.16 0.11
CA TYR A 294 10.21 24.97 1.54
C TYR A 294 9.75 26.23 2.28
N ASP A 295 8.93 26.03 3.30
CA ASP A 295 8.50 27.04 4.25
C ASP A 295 8.44 26.39 5.63
N GLU A 296 9.01 27.03 6.65
CA GLU A 296 9.05 26.50 8.02
C GLU A 296 7.65 26.18 8.56
N ARG A 297 6.64 26.93 8.14
CA ARG A 297 5.23 26.70 8.53
C ARG A 297 4.70 25.36 8.04
N LEU A 298 5.32 24.77 7.01
CA LEU A 298 4.97 23.46 6.46
C LEU A 298 5.77 22.32 7.12
N ASN A 299 6.69 22.65 8.04
CA ASN A 299 7.54 21.69 8.75
C ASN A 299 7.59 21.96 10.28
N PRO A 300 6.45 22.07 10.98
CA PRO A 300 6.42 22.53 12.38
C PRO A 300 6.95 21.51 13.41
N TYR A 301 7.22 20.26 13.03
CA TYR A 301 7.46 19.14 13.96
C TYR A 301 8.87 18.54 13.84
N THR A 302 9.89 19.38 13.59
CA THR A 302 11.27 18.91 13.41
C THR A 302 11.86 18.20 14.63
N GLU A 303 11.49 18.64 15.83
CA GLU A 303 12.00 18.09 17.10
C GLU A 303 11.21 16.90 17.64
N GLY A 304 10.05 16.60 17.04
CA GLY A 304 9.16 15.54 17.51
C GLY A 304 7.69 15.82 17.19
N LEU A 305 6.89 14.75 17.12
CA LEU A 305 5.44 14.86 16.90
C LEU A 305 4.74 15.27 18.21
N PRO A 306 4.03 16.42 18.27
CA PRO A 306 3.33 16.82 19.48
C PRO A 306 2.22 15.82 19.87
N ASP A 307 2.01 15.60 21.17
CA ASP A 307 1.04 14.64 21.71
C ASP A 307 -0.38 14.76 21.11
N HIS A 308 -0.85 15.99 20.90
CA HIS A 308 -2.20 16.21 20.34
C HIS A 308 -2.28 15.75 18.87
N ILE A 309 -1.22 15.92 18.09
CA ILE A 309 -1.14 15.40 16.71
C ILE A 309 -0.95 13.87 16.73
N ALA A 310 -0.14 13.34 17.63
CA ALA A 310 0.02 11.89 17.80
C ALA A 310 -1.31 11.19 18.14
N LYS A 311 -2.16 11.82 18.96
CA LYS A 311 -3.53 11.34 19.26
C LYS A 311 -4.43 11.39 18.03
N LEU A 312 -4.35 12.44 17.21
CA LEU A 312 -5.12 12.53 15.96
C LEU A 312 -4.65 11.47 14.95
N HIS A 313 -3.34 11.29 14.79
CA HIS A 313 -2.75 10.23 13.97
C HIS A 313 -3.25 8.85 14.40
N THR A 314 -3.20 8.55 15.69
CA THR A 314 -3.70 7.30 16.28
C THR A 314 -5.18 7.10 15.96
N LYS A 315 -6.02 8.07 16.33
CA LYS A 315 -7.47 8.02 16.06
C LYS A 315 -7.75 7.73 14.59
N ARG A 316 -7.02 8.39 13.70
CA ARG A 316 -7.26 8.31 12.26
C ARG A 316 -6.87 6.95 11.66
N TYR A 317 -5.74 6.38 12.09
CA TYR A 317 -5.39 5.00 11.75
C TYR A 317 -6.45 4.02 12.23
N THR A 318 -6.91 4.17 13.49
CA THR A 318 -7.94 3.30 14.08
C THR A 318 -9.24 3.34 13.29
N GLU A 319 -9.76 4.54 12.97
CA GLU A 319 -11.00 4.71 12.18
C GLU A 319 -10.92 4.03 10.80
N LEU A 320 -9.77 4.10 10.13
CA LEU A 320 -9.57 3.47 8.82
C LEU A 320 -9.45 1.95 8.95
N PHE A 321 -8.71 1.44 9.94
CA PHE A 321 -8.60 0.00 10.18
C PHE A 321 -9.92 -0.63 10.66
N GLU A 322 -10.76 0.10 11.40
CA GLU A 322 -12.12 -0.36 11.74
C GLU A 322 -12.94 -0.66 10.47
N VAL A 323 -12.82 0.20 9.45
CA VAL A 323 -13.47 -0.03 8.14
C VAL A 323 -12.89 -1.28 7.47
N PHE A 324 -11.57 -1.45 7.47
CA PHE A 324 -10.93 -2.62 6.83
C PHE A 324 -11.32 -3.92 7.51
N VAL A 325 -11.31 -3.95 8.85
CA VAL A 325 -11.73 -5.13 9.64
C VAL A 325 -13.20 -5.46 9.38
N LYS A 326 -14.07 -4.45 9.40
CA LYS A 326 -15.50 -4.59 9.11
C LYS A 326 -15.77 -5.18 7.72
N HIS A 327 -14.94 -4.86 6.74
CA HIS A 327 -15.06 -5.32 5.35
C HIS A 327 -13.93 -6.27 4.94
N SER A 328 -13.43 -7.07 5.88
CA SER A 328 -12.37 -8.07 5.64
C SER A 328 -12.78 -9.15 4.63
N ASP A 329 -14.08 -9.33 4.38
CA ASP A 329 -14.60 -10.17 3.30
C ASP A 329 -14.37 -9.57 1.89
N LYS A 330 -14.02 -8.28 1.80
CA LYS A 330 -13.87 -7.51 0.54
C LYS A 330 -12.44 -7.03 0.31
N VAL A 331 -11.73 -6.76 1.40
CA VAL A 331 -10.34 -6.27 1.41
C VAL A 331 -9.40 -7.47 1.51
N ALA A 332 -8.54 -7.66 0.51
CA ALA A 332 -7.56 -8.76 0.51
C ALA A 332 -6.25 -8.40 1.19
N ARG A 333 -5.87 -7.12 1.11
CA ARG A 333 -4.58 -6.61 1.57
C ARG A 333 -4.69 -5.19 2.08
N VAL A 334 -3.96 -4.89 3.15
CA VAL A 334 -3.66 -3.54 3.62
C VAL A 334 -2.16 -3.36 3.71
N SER A 335 -1.60 -2.48 2.88
CA SER A 335 -0.16 -2.18 2.83
C SER A 335 0.11 -0.72 3.18
N THR A 336 1.15 -0.48 3.98
CA THR A 336 1.67 0.88 4.22
C THR A 336 2.73 1.26 3.19
N TRP A 337 2.83 2.55 2.83
CA TRP A 337 3.89 3.03 1.92
C TRP A 337 5.17 3.39 2.69
N GLY A 338 5.81 2.34 3.18
CA GLY A 338 7.00 2.37 4.04
C GLY A 338 6.72 1.80 5.42
N THR A 339 7.78 1.51 6.17
CA THR A 339 7.68 0.90 7.51
C THR A 339 7.92 1.90 8.65
N VAL A 340 9.02 2.67 8.60
CA VAL A 340 9.42 3.62 9.64
C VAL A 340 9.34 5.07 9.16
N ASP A 341 8.95 5.99 10.05
CA ASP A 341 8.76 7.41 9.71
C ASP A 341 9.99 8.07 9.04
N SER A 342 11.20 7.60 9.32
CA SER A 342 12.44 8.15 8.72
C SER A 342 12.58 7.86 7.23
N GLU A 343 11.99 6.78 6.71
CA GLU A 343 12.09 6.41 5.29
C GLU A 343 10.88 6.86 4.46
N SER A 344 9.87 7.49 5.08
CA SER A 344 8.69 7.89 4.33
C SER A 344 9.01 8.96 3.28
N TRP A 345 8.57 8.72 2.04
CA TRP A 345 8.62 9.68 0.95
C TRP A 345 7.94 11.04 1.28
N LYS A 346 6.99 11.07 2.22
CA LYS A 346 6.32 12.29 2.70
C LYS A 346 7.26 13.26 3.44
N ASN A 347 8.47 12.84 3.81
CA ASN A 347 9.54 13.73 4.28
C ASN A 347 10.10 14.59 3.15
N GLY A 348 10.10 14.08 1.91
CA GLY A 348 10.65 14.74 0.73
C GLY A 348 9.62 15.33 -0.23
N TRP A 349 8.34 15.03 -0.05
CA TRP A 349 7.27 15.40 -0.98
C TRP A 349 6.00 15.86 -0.25
N PRO A 350 5.23 16.84 -0.79
CA PRO A 350 5.52 17.63 -2.00
C PRO A 350 6.48 18.80 -1.73
N VAL A 351 6.96 18.93 -0.49
CA VAL A 351 7.98 19.89 -0.06
C VAL A 351 9.18 19.10 0.43
N LYS A 352 10.35 19.37 -0.13
CA LYS A 352 11.60 18.71 0.24
C LYS A 352 12.10 19.17 1.61
N GLY A 353 12.63 18.25 2.42
CA GLY A 353 13.31 18.57 3.68
C GLY A 353 12.39 18.67 4.90
N ARG A 354 11.20 18.06 4.85
CA ARG A 354 10.27 18.03 5.98
C ARG A 354 10.49 16.82 6.89
N THR A 355 9.97 16.92 8.12
CA THR A 355 9.96 15.86 9.12
C THR A 355 8.53 15.42 9.36
N ASN A 356 8.07 14.43 8.60
CA ASN A 356 6.71 13.88 8.71
C ASN A 356 6.68 12.66 9.64
N TYR A 357 5.48 12.21 10.04
CA TYR A 357 5.29 11.06 10.93
C TYR A 357 4.12 10.16 10.46
N PRO A 358 4.15 9.63 9.23
CA PRO A 358 2.94 9.10 8.63
C PRO A 358 2.72 7.59 8.80
N LEU A 359 3.66 6.87 9.43
CA LEU A 359 3.68 5.41 9.48
C LEU A 359 3.43 4.87 10.90
N LEU A 360 3.48 3.55 11.06
CA LEU A 360 3.17 2.87 12.32
C LEU A 360 4.37 2.76 13.27
N PHE A 361 5.59 2.92 12.75
CA PHE A 361 6.83 2.89 13.52
C PHE A 361 7.55 4.22 13.45
N ASP A 362 8.12 4.64 14.58
CA ASP A 362 8.87 5.88 14.68
C ASP A 362 10.28 5.76 14.05
N ARG A 363 11.04 6.86 14.07
CA ARG A 363 12.42 6.94 13.57
C ARG A 363 13.39 6.04 14.34
N ASN A 364 13.02 5.58 15.53
CA ASN A 364 13.77 4.66 16.38
C ASN A 364 13.30 3.20 16.22
N TYR A 365 12.45 2.89 15.22
CA TYR A 365 11.91 1.57 14.92
C TYR A 365 10.98 1.04 16.04
N SER A 366 10.45 1.94 16.88
CA SER A 366 9.52 1.60 17.95
C SER A 366 8.08 1.77 17.46
N PRO A 367 7.15 0.88 17.85
CA PRO A 367 5.74 1.04 17.50
C PRO A 367 5.18 2.33 18.11
N LYS A 368 4.39 3.06 17.31
CA LYS A 368 3.63 4.24 17.75
C LYS A 368 2.31 3.81 18.39
N GLU A 369 1.64 4.70 19.12
CA GLU A 369 0.31 4.42 19.69
C GLU A 369 -0.72 3.93 18.65
N ALA A 370 -0.62 4.39 17.40
CA ALA A 370 -1.42 3.89 16.28
C ALA A 370 -1.28 2.37 16.07
N TYR A 371 -0.06 1.83 16.16
CA TYR A 371 0.22 0.40 16.05
C TYR A 371 -0.52 -0.41 17.11
N HIS A 372 -0.45 0.03 18.37
CA HIS A 372 -1.15 -0.64 19.47
C HIS A 372 -2.67 -0.52 19.34
N SER A 373 -3.16 0.63 18.89
CA SER A 373 -4.60 0.84 18.69
C SER A 373 -5.18 -0.08 17.61
N ILE A 374 -4.50 -0.23 16.47
CA ILE A 374 -4.99 -1.12 15.40
C ILE A 374 -4.95 -2.60 15.79
N ILE A 375 -3.93 -3.04 16.54
CA ILE A 375 -3.85 -4.45 17.00
C ILE A 375 -5.07 -4.83 17.85
N ASN A 376 -5.56 -3.91 18.68
CA ASN A 376 -6.73 -4.17 19.52
C ASN A 376 -8.03 -4.40 18.70
N LEU A 377 -8.07 -4.01 17.43
CA LEU A 377 -9.22 -4.25 16.54
C LEU A 377 -9.32 -5.71 16.06
N ALA A 378 -8.26 -6.49 16.21
CA ALA A 378 -8.24 -7.90 15.84
C ALA A 378 -8.73 -8.85 16.95
N SER A 379 -8.96 -8.33 18.16
CA SER A 379 -9.30 -9.12 19.37
C SER A 379 -10.74 -9.62 19.43
#